data_AF-A0A939XDL3-F1
#
_entry.id   AF-A0A939XDL3-F1
#
_cell.length_a   1.000
_cell.length_b   1.000
_cell.length_c   1.000
_cell.angle_alpha   90.00
_cell.angle_beta   90.00
_cell.angle_gamma   90.00
#
_symmetry.space_group_name_H-M   'P 1'
#
loop_
_entity.id
_entity.type
_entity.pdbx_description
1 polymer ?
#
loop_
_entity_poly.entity_id
_entity_poly.type
_entity_poly.pdbx_seq_one_letter_code
_entity_poly.pdbx_strand_id
1 'polypeptide(L)'
;MTERVINKGSDHLKRLIELVVLSVFGIALNVGLSQLSANQGWPFYLDAVGTVLAAAVGGALPGIIVGLFTNVFKALSDWNSIYYATLNVMIAVATTMFTRDGLKKRHIIPLICVLAAIGGGLGSIMTWFLFGFAGEGVTADLAIWFHSHVFSSRFLSQITADFLIDIGDKTITVIAAALALWIVPDSVIQNLLIHGWRQKPLDKKELHDINRTKVRQISLRSKLVLLISVAVTMIAAVSIAIGYSLYRETTIQDHSEFAKGIVKYQKDCIDPDMVDTYLLLKRAAPGYKEVEEQLRLTFISSENIQFMYVYQIKEDGCHVVFDMDTEEVKANEPGVVISYPDDIEK
;
A
#
# COMPACT_ATOMS: atom_id res chain seq x y z
N MET A 1 -26.25 -41.97 17.53
CA MET A 1 -25.97 -40.52 17.62
C MET A 1 -24.49 -40.22 17.41
N THR A 2 -23.60 -41.12 17.84
CA THR A 2 -22.13 -41.07 17.71
C THR A 2 -21.61 -41.17 16.27
N GLU A 3 -22.13 -42.06 15.41
CA GLU A 3 -21.70 -42.15 13.99
C GLU A 3 -22.00 -40.88 13.18
N ARG A 4 -23.14 -40.20 13.44
CA ARG A 4 -23.48 -38.93 12.76
C ARG A 4 -22.57 -37.77 13.16
N VAL A 5 -21.98 -37.80 14.36
CA VAL A 5 -21.04 -36.76 14.83
C VAL A 5 -19.65 -37.01 14.26
N ILE A 6 -19.22 -38.27 14.19
CA ILE A 6 -17.93 -38.68 13.61
C ILE A 6 -17.88 -38.36 12.09
N ASN A 7 -18.96 -38.65 11.35
CA ASN A 7 -19.03 -38.32 9.92
C ASN A 7 -19.01 -36.80 9.64
N LYS A 8 -19.59 -36.00 10.55
CA LYS A 8 -19.59 -34.53 10.43
C LYS A 8 -18.18 -33.94 10.58
N GLY A 9 -17.37 -34.48 11.50
CA GLY A 9 -15.99 -34.03 11.70
C GLY A 9 -15.08 -34.30 10.50
N SER A 10 -15.20 -35.49 9.90
CA SER A 10 -14.46 -35.88 8.69
C SER A 10 -14.78 -34.99 7.48
N ASP A 11 -16.06 -34.68 7.26
CA ASP A 11 -16.49 -33.79 6.17
C ASP A 11 -16.02 -32.34 6.35
N HIS A 12 -15.97 -31.84 7.60
CA HIS A 12 -15.46 -30.51 7.89
C HIS A 12 -13.96 -30.40 7.64
N LEU A 13 -13.18 -31.40 8.06
CA LEU A 13 -11.74 -31.44 7.84
C LEU A 13 -11.41 -31.51 6.35
N LYS A 14 -12.11 -32.36 5.59
CA LYS A 14 -11.92 -32.48 4.13
C LYS A 14 -12.14 -31.14 3.42
N ARG A 15 -13.21 -30.42 3.76
CA ARG A 15 -13.52 -29.09 3.19
C ARG A 15 -12.48 -28.02 3.54
N LEU A 16 -11.94 -28.08 4.76
CA LEU A 16 -10.86 -27.19 5.17
C LEU A 16 -9.61 -27.45 4.34
N ILE A 17 -9.27 -28.73 4.13
CA ILE A 17 -8.13 -29.12 3.28
C ILE A 17 -8.35 -28.63 1.85
N GLU A 18 -9.54 -28.83 1.27
CA GLU A 18 -9.87 -28.35 -0.09
C GLU A 18 -9.72 -26.82 -0.22
N LEU A 19 -10.21 -26.07 0.78
CA LEU A 19 -10.05 -24.61 0.85
C LEU A 19 -8.56 -24.24 0.89
N VAL A 20 -7.79 -24.84 1.79
CA VAL A 20 -6.36 -24.55 1.96
C VAL A 20 -5.58 -24.88 0.70
N VAL A 21 -5.82 -26.03 0.07
CA VAL A 21 -5.16 -26.44 -1.16
C VAL A 21 -5.46 -25.47 -2.30
N LEU A 22 -6.73 -25.12 -2.50
CA LEU A 22 -7.12 -24.14 -3.53
C LEU A 22 -6.49 -22.77 -3.27
N SER A 23 -6.48 -22.33 -2.01
CA SER A 23 -5.89 -21.04 -1.64
C SER A 23 -4.37 -21.01 -1.80
N VAL A 24 -3.66 -22.04 -1.35
CA VAL A 24 -2.20 -22.13 -1.51
C VAL A 24 -1.82 -22.16 -2.99
N PHE A 25 -2.53 -22.96 -3.78
CA PHE A 25 -2.32 -23.00 -5.23
C PHE A 25 -2.57 -21.64 -5.89
N GLY A 26 -3.68 -20.97 -5.56
CA GLY A 26 -3.99 -19.65 -6.10
C GLY A 26 -2.95 -18.59 -5.73
N ILE A 27 -2.46 -18.60 -4.49
CA ILE A 27 -1.40 -17.68 -4.03
C ILE A 27 -0.11 -17.94 -4.81
N ALA A 28 0.31 -19.21 -4.91
CA ALA A 28 1.52 -19.58 -5.64
C ALA A 28 1.44 -19.17 -7.11
N LEU A 29 0.26 -19.33 -7.73
CA LEU A 29 0.02 -18.91 -9.11
C LEU A 29 0.16 -17.40 -9.28
N ASN A 30 -0.45 -16.60 -8.40
CA ASN A 30 -0.35 -15.14 -8.47
C ASN A 30 1.08 -14.65 -8.27
N VAL A 31 1.76 -15.14 -7.23
CA VAL A 31 3.14 -14.75 -6.92
C VAL A 31 4.07 -15.15 -8.08
N GLY A 32 3.94 -16.38 -8.58
CA GLY A 32 4.76 -16.90 -9.67
C GLY A 32 4.56 -16.14 -10.98
N LEU A 33 3.31 -15.89 -11.38
CA LEU A 33 3.02 -15.13 -12.61
C LEU A 33 3.44 -13.67 -12.49
N SER A 34 3.23 -13.04 -11.34
CA SER A 34 3.65 -11.66 -11.11
C SER A 34 5.17 -11.52 -11.14
N GLN A 35 5.90 -12.45 -10.52
CA GLN A 35 7.37 -12.48 -10.57
C GLN A 35 7.88 -12.73 -11.99
N LEU A 36 7.24 -13.63 -12.74
CA LEU A 36 7.59 -13.90 -14.13
C LEU A 36 7.38 -12.64 -14.98
N SER A 37 6.26 -11.95 -14.80
CA SER A 37 5.94 -10.71 -15.50
C SER A 37 7.00 -9.64 -15.23
N ALA A 38 7.38 -9.46 -13.96
CA ALA A 38 8.41 -8.51 -13.54
C ALA A 38 9.79 -8.85 -14.13
N ASN A 39 10.21 -10.12 -14.05
CA ASN A 39 11.52 -10.56 -14.54
C ASN A 39 11.66 -10.39 -16.06
N GLN A 40 10.59 -10.61 -16.81
CA GLN A 40 10.60 -10.50 -18.28
C GLN A 40 10.22 -9.11 -18.80
N GLY A 41 9.93 -8.16 -17.90
CA GLY A 41 9.54 -6.80 -18.26
C GLY A 41 8.24 -6.73 -19.05
N TRP A 42 7.29 -7.63 -18.77
CA TRP A 42 5.99 -7.60 -19.45
C TRP A 42 5.15 -6.42 -18.94
N PRO A 43 4.32 -5.80 -19.82
CA PRO A 43 3.51 -4.65 -19.45
C PRO A 43 2.23 -5.05 -18.69
N PHE A 44 2.27 -6.08 -17.84
CA PHE A 44 1.11 -6.61 -17.10
C PHE A 44 1.50 -7.03 -15.66
N TYR A 45 0.52 -7.11 -14.76
CA TYR A 45 0.76 -7.46 -13.35
C TYR A 45 0.59 -8.96 -13.08
N LEU A 46 -0.39 -9.58 -13.73
CA LEU A 46 -0.73 -11.01 -13.68
C LEU A 46 -0.91 -11.59 -12.28
N ASP A 47 -1.37 -10.78 -11.33
CA ASP A 47 -1.40 -11.12 -9.90
C ASP A 47 -2.78 -11.46 -9.36
N ALA A 48 -3.78 -11.54 -10.24
CA ALA A 48 -5.15 -11.87 -9.89
C ALA A 48 -5.63 -13.19 -10.52
N VAL A 49 -4.80 -13.92 -11.27
CA VAL A 49 -5.20 -15.15 -11.98
C VAL A 49 -5.69 -16.22 -11.00
N GLY A 50 -4.90 -16.52 -9.98
CA GLY A 50 -5.26 -17.42 -8.88
C GLY A 50 -6.44 -16.91 -8.07
N THR A 51 -6.57 -15.59 -7.87
CA THR A 51 -7.71 -14.97 -7.18
C THR A 51 -9.01 -15.24 -7.92
N VAL A 52 -9.02 -14.98 -9.23
CA VAL A 52 -10.17 -15.21 -10.12
C VAL A 52 -10.48 -16.70 -10.23
N LEU A 53 -9.47 -17.55 -10.36
CA LEU A 53 -9.65 -19.00 -10.43
C LEU A 53 -10.26 -19.55 -9.14
N ALA A 54 -9.70 -19.21 -7.98
CA ALA A 54 -10.20 -19.64 -6.68
C ALA A 54 -11.62 -19.12 -6.41
N ALA A 55 -11.92 -17.88 -6.80
CA ALA A 55 -13.27 -17.33 -6.75
C ALA A 55 -14.27 -18.07 -7.65
N ALA A 56 -13.85 -18.41 -8.87
CA ALA A 56 -14.69 -19.12 -9.84
C ALA A 56 -14.99 -20.56 -9.40
N VAL A 57 -14.01 -21.27 -8.83
CA VAL A 57 -14.15 -22.64 -8.33
C VAL A 57 -14.86 -22.65 -6.98
N GLY A 58 -14.24 -22.08 -5.95
CA GLY A 58 -14.66 -22.24 -4.57
C GLY A 58 -15.59 -21.13 -4.03
N GLY A 59 -15.85 -20.09 -4.83
CA GLY A 59 -16.64 -18.92 -4.43
C GLY A 59 -15.82 -17.84 -3.75
N ALA A 60 -16.51 -16.83 -3.19
CA ALA A 60 -15.85 -15.60 -2.73
C ALA A 60 -14.79 -15.84 -1.66
N LEU A 61 -15.01 -16.74 -0.70
CA LEU A 61 -14.09 -16.94 0.41
C LEU A 61 -12.69 -17.39 -0.03
N PRO A 62 -12.51 -18.51 -0.78
CA PRO A 62 -11.18 -18.88 -1.25
C PRO A 62 -10.55 -17.83 -2.16
N GLY A 63 -11.34 -17.14 -2.99
CA GLY A 63 -10.85 -16.01 -3.78
C GLY A 63 -10.32 -14.86 -2.91
N ILE A 64 -11.05 -14.46 -1.86
CA ILE A 64 -10.65 -13.43 -0.90
C ILE A 64 -9.37 -13.82 -0.18
N ILE A 65 -9.26 -15.08 0.28
CA ILE A 65 -8.05 -15.59 0.94
C ILE A 65 -6.87 -15.49 -0.03
N VAL A 66 -7.03 -15.97 -1.27
CA VAL A 66 -5.96 -15.88 -2.27
C VAL A 66 -5.53 -14.44 -2.50
N GLY A 67 -6.49 -13.54 -2.78
CA GLY A 67 -6.20 -12.15 -3.09
C GLY A 67 -5.52 -11.40 -1.95
N LEU A 68 -5.98 -11.60 -0.72
CA LEU A 68 -5.42 -10.96 0.47
C LEU A 68 -4.01 -11.48 0.75
N PHE A 69 -3.83 -12.80 0.84
CA PHE A 69 -2.53 -13.37 1.20
C PHE A 69 -1.50 -13.20 0.09
N THR A 70 -1.89 -13.19 -1.19
CA THR A 70 -0.98 -12.82 -2.30
C THR A 70 -0.31 -11.48 -2.02
N ASN A 71 -1.09 -10.47 -1.63
CA ASN A 71 -0.56 -9.13 -1.39
C ASN A 71 0.21 -9.02 -0.08
N VAL A 72 -0.13 -9.82 0.94
CA VAL A 72 0.71 -9.95 2.15
C VAL A 72 2.07 -10.57 1.82
N PHE A 73 2.12 -11.61 0.98
CA PHE A 73 3.39 -12.20 0.56
C PHE A 73 4.22 -11.25 -0.30
N LYS A 74 3.59 -10.52 -1.22
CA LYS A 74 4.26 -9.47 -2.00
C LYS A 74 4.78 -8.34 -1.09
N ALA A 75 4.06 -8.00 -0.03
CA ALA A 75 4.46 -6.98 0.95
C ALA A 75 5.78 -7.28 1.66
N LEU A 76 6.26 -8.52 1.63
CA LEU A 76 7.59 -8.89 2.15
C LEU A 76 8.73 -8.34 1.28
N SER A 77 8.48 -8.14 -0.02
CA SER A 77 9.46 -7.58 -0.97
C SER A 77 9.18 -6.12 -1.30
N ASP A 78 7.90 -5.75 -1.37
CA ASP A 78 7.43 -4.40 -1.68
C ASP A 78 6.26 -4.04 -0.77
N TRP A 79 6.53 -3.24 0.28
CA TRP A 79 5.53 -2.87 1.29
C TRP A 79 4.27 -2.23 0.69
N ASN A 80 4.40 -1.55 -0.44
CA ASN A 80 3.30 -0.89 -1.13
C ASN A 80 2.25 -1.86 -1.68
N SER A 81 2.64 -3.11 -1.96
CA SER A 81 1.74 -4.15 -2.44
C SER A 81 0.58 -4.44 -1.48
N ILE A 82 0.74 -4.16 -0.18
CA ILE A 82 -0.33 -4.37 0.81
C ILE A 82 -1.56 -3.50 0.54
N TYR A 83 -1.38 -2.31 -0.05
CA TYR A 83 -2.47 -1.38 -0.35
C TYR A 83 -3.46 -1.96 -1.37
N TYR A 84 -2.96 -2.76 -2.31
CA TYR A 84 -3.76 -3.40 -3.36
C TYR A 84 -4.57 -4.61 -2.86
N ALA A 85 -4.37 -5.06 -1.60
CA ALA A 85 -5.09 -6.21 -1.02
C ALA A 85 -6.61 -6.04 -1.10
N THR A 86 -7.11 -4.83 -0.82
CA THR A 86 -8.53 -4.49 -0.91
C THR A 86 -9.07 -4.69 -2.33
N LEU A 87 -8.33 -4.25 -3.35
CA LEU A 87 -8.77 -4.39 -4.74
C LEU A 87 -8.86 -5.87 -5.13
N ASN A 88 -7.90 -6.68 -4.69
CA ASN A 88 -7.94 -8.12 -4.90
C ASN A 88 -9.12 -8.81 -4.20
N VAL A 89 -9.54 -8.33 -3.02
CA VAL A 89 -10.78 -8.77 -2.37
C VAL A 89 -12.01 -8.40 -3.20
N MET A 90 -12.07 -7.17 -3.74
CA MET A 90 -13.17 -6.74 -4.61
C MET A 90 -13.23 -7.56 -5.92
N ILE A 91 -12.07 -7.86 -6.52
CA ILE A 91 -11.94 -8.74 -7.68
C ILE A 91 -12.51 -10.13 -7.37
N ALA A 92 -12.16 -10.73 -6.23
CA ALA A 92 -12.69 -12.04 -5.83
C ALA A 92 -14.22 -12.05 -5.68
N VAL A 93 -14.79 -11.01 -5.06
CA VAL A 93 -16.24 -10.86 -4.90
C VAL A 93 -16.92 -10.68 -6.25
N ALA A 94 -16.42 -9.78 -7.10
CA ALA A 94 -16.94 -9.54 -8.44
C ALA A 94 -16.93 -10.82 -9.27
N THR A 95 -15.80 -11.53 -9.34
CA THR A 95 -15.70 -12.80 -10.05
C THR A 95 -16.72 -13.82 -9.56
N THR A 96 -16.92 -13.92 -8.25
CA THR A 96 -17.92 -14.85 -7.68
C THR A 96 -19.33 -14.52 -8.14
N MET A 97 -19.69 -13.24 -8.24
CA MET A 97 -21.03 -12.84 -8.72
C MET A 97 -21.27 -13.26 -10.17
N PHE A 98 -20.26 -13.14 -11.04
CA PHE A 98 -20.37 -13.53 -12.45
C PHE A 98 -20.27 -15.03 -12.70
N THR A 99 -19.67 -15.79 -11.78
CA THR A 99 -19.40 -17.23 -11.90
C THR A 99 -20.31 -18.11 -11.04
N ARG A 100 -21.23 -17.53 -10.26
CA ARG A 100 -22.14 -18.23 -9.35
C ARG A 100 -22.91 -19.37 -10.03
N ASP A 101 -23.39 -19.13 -11.24
CA ASP A 101 -24.16 -20.09 -12.04
C ASP A 101 -23.31 -20.72 -13.17
N GLY A 102 -21.98 -20.72 -12.99
CA GLY A 102 -21.01 -21.03 -14.04
C GLY A 102 -20.66 -19.82 -14.91
N LEU A 103 -19.44 -19.80 -15.45
CA LEU A 103 -18.96 -18.73 -16.33
C LEU A 103 -19.59 -18.88 -17.73
N LYS A 104 -20.59 -18.04 -18.03
CA LYS A 104 -21.23 -18.00 -19.35
C LYS A 104 -20.46 -17.07 -20.29
N LYS A 105 -20.37 -17.40 -21.58
CA LYS A 105 -19.68 -16.57 -22.59
C LYS A 105 -20.10 -15.09 -22.55
N ARG A 106 -21.41 -14.83 -22.39
CA ARG A 106 -21.98 -13.48 -22.29
C ARG A 106 -21.52 -12.67 -21.06
N HIS A 107 -20.97 -13.32 -20.03
CA HIS A 107 -20.49 -12.68 -18.80
C HIS A 107 -18.98 -12.38 -18.85
N ILE A 108 -18.24 -12.89 -19.83
CA ILE A 108 -16.78 -12.72 -19.91
C ILE A 108 -16.40 -11.25 -20.10
N ILE A 109 -16.97 -10.60 -21.13
CA ILE A 109 -16.67 -9.18 -21.40
C ILE A 109 -17.09 -8.28 -20.23
N PRO A 110 -18.33 -8.38 -19.69
CA PRO A 110 -18.72 -7.62 -18.50
C PRO A 110 -17.80 -7.86 -17.30
N LEU A 111 -17.37 -9.10 -17.07
CA LEU A 111 -16.44 -9.42 -15.99
C LEU A 111 -15.11 -8.69 -16.20
N ILE A 112 -14.50 -8.79 -17.39
CA ILE A 112 -13.24 -8.08 -17.71
C ILE A 112 -13.38 -6.58 -17.45
N CYS A 113 -14.45 -5.95 -17.93
CA CYS A 113 -14.69 -4.52 -17.72
C CYS A 113 -14.82 -4.16 -16.23
N VAL A 114 -15.54 -4.97 -15.44
CA VAL A 114 -15.68 -4.75 -13.99
C VAL A 114 -14.34 -4.93 -13.28
N LEU A 115 -13.58 -5.96 -13.62
CA LEU A 115 -12.27 -6.21 -13.01
C LEU A 115 -11.27 -5.10 -13.38
N ALA A 116 -11.29 -4.62 -14.62
CA ALA A 116 -10.45 -3.51 -15.07
C ALA A 116 -10.85 -2.18 -14.42
N ALA A 117 -12.14 -1.93 -14.19
CA ALA A 117 -12.59 -0.77 -13.44
C ALA A 117 -12.14 -0.81 -11.97
N ILE A 118 -12.11 -1.99 -11.35
CA ILE A 118 -11.60 -2.16 -9.99
C ILE A 118 -10.07 -1.98 -9.97
N GLY A 119 -9.34 -2.71 -10.83
CA GLY A 119 -7.88 -2.63 -10.89
C GLY A 119 -7.39 -1.26 -11.35
N GLY A 120 -7.76 -0.85 -12.55
CA GLY A 120 -7.18 0.32 -13.21
C GLY A 120 -7.98 1.60 -13.05
N GLY A 121 -9.21 1.53 -12.54
CA GLY A 121 -10.00 2.72 -12.20
C GLY A 121 -9.84 3.09 -10.73
N LEU A 122 -10.23 2.19 -9.82
CA LEU A 122 -10.07 2.45 -8.39
C LEU A 122 -8.60 2.34 -7.97
N GLY A 123 -7.85 1.39 -8.51
CA GLY A 123 -6.43 1.29 -8.22
C GLY A 123 -5.62 2.44 -8.76
N SER A 124 -5.95 3.04 -9.92
CA SER A 124 -5.23 4.23 -10.40
C SER A 124 -5.43 5.45 -9.49
N ILE A 125 -6.64 5.62 -8.96
CA ILE A 125 -6.91 6.68 -7.96
C ILE A 125 -6.06 6.44 -6.71
N MET A 126 -5.99 5.19 -6.25
CA MET A 126 -5.15 4.83 -5.12
C MET A 126 -3.66 5.07 -5.40
N THR A 127 -3.14 4.59 -6.53
CA THR A 127 -1.76 4.79 -7.01
C THR A 127 -1.41 6.27 -7.07
N TRP A 128 -2.31 7.12 -7.57
CA TRP A 128 -2.10 8.56 -7.63
C TRP A 128 -1.88 9.19 -6.25
N PHE A 129 -2.66 8.80 -5.25
CA PHE A 129 -2.49 9.32 -3.89
C PHE A 129 -1.28 8.73 -3.15
N LEU A 130 -0.81 7.55 -3.56
CA LEU A 130 0.36 6.89 -2.98
C LEU A 130 1.68 7.39 -3.58
N PHE A 131 1.76 7.46 -4.92
CA PHE A 131 3.02 7.68 -5.65
C PHE A 131 3.00 8.92 -6.55
N GLY A 132 1.84 9.56 -6.74
CA GLY A 132 1.71 10.69 -7.66
C GLY A 132 1.77 10.28 -9.14
N PHE A 133 2.36 11.15 -9.96
CA PHE A 133 2.44 10.95 -11.41
C PHE A 133 3.67 10.13 -11.78
N ALA A 134 3.47 9.04 -12.53
CA ALA A 134 4.55 8.17 -13.01
C ALA A 134 5.53 7.74 -11.91
N GLY A 135 5.04 7.61 -10.66
CA GLY A 135 5.88 7.44 -9.48
C GLY A 135 6.58 6.10 -9.41
N GLU A 136 5.91 5.01 -9.83
CA GLU A 136 6.51 3.68 -9.97
C GLU A 136 5.56 2.72 -10.71
N GLY A 137 6.10 1.61 -11.23
CA GLY A 137 5.32 0.49 -11.74
C GLY A 137 5.18 0.43 -13.27
N VAL A 138 4.47 -0.61 -13.71
CA VAL A 138 4.36 -1.05 -15.12
C VAL A 138 3.73 0.01 -16.04
N THR A 139 3.01 0.98 -15.46
CA THR A 139 2.23 1.98 -16.18
C THR A 139 2.95 3.32 -16.36
N ALA A 140 4.09 3.53 -15.70
CA ALA A 140 4.79 4.82 -15.67
C ALA A 140 5.18 5.32 -17.07
N ASP A 141 5.79 4.47 -17.89
CA ASP A 141 6.21 4.82 -19.26
C ASP A 141 5.02 5.24 -20.14
N LEU A 142 3.90 4.51 -20.00
CA LEU A 142 2.69 4.80 -20.75
C LEU A 142 2.02 6.10 -20.26
N ALA A 143 2.06 6.39 -18.96
CA ALA A 143 1.55 7.63 -18.39
C ALA A 143 2.37 8.84 -18.87
N ILE A 144 3.69 8.72 -18.95
CA ILE A 144 4.59 9.75 -19.52
C ILE A 144 4.27 9.98 -20.99
N TRP A 145 4.06 8.90 -21.75
CA TRP A 145 3.69 8.99 -23.16
C TRP A 145 2.36 9.74 -23.35
N PHE A 146 1.33 9.41 -22.57
CA PHE A 146 0.03 10.11 -22.62
C PHE A 146 0.16 11.58 -22.24
N HIS A 147 0.97 11.91 -21.23
CA HIS A 147 1.17 13.29 -20.81
C HIS A 147 1.88 14.14 -21.89
N SER A 148 2.82 13.52 -22.62
CA SER A 148 3.58 14.22 -23.65
C SER A 148 2.83 14.37 -24.98
N HIS A 149 1.87 13.49 -25.29
CA HIS A 149 1.25 13.42 -26.62
C HIS A 149 -0.27 13.63 -26.64
N VAL A 150 -0.98 13.41 -25.53
CA VAL A 150 -2.45 13.33 -25.54
C VAL A 150 -3.09 14.28 -24.53
N PHE A 151 -2.67 14.25 -23.26
CA PHE A 151 -3.28 15.05 -22.20
C PHE A 151 -2.26 15.96 -21.52
N SER A 152 -2.60 17.24 -21.34
CA SER A 152 -1.76 18.14 -20.53
C SER A 152 -1.86 17.86 -19.02
N SER A 153 -2.87 17.10 -18.59
CA SER A 153 -3.06 16.73 -17.18
C SER A 153 -2.32 15.44 -16.85
N ARG A 154 -1.41 15.53 -15.86
CA ARG A 154 -0.70 14.37 -15.28
C ARG A 154 -1.66 13.32 -14.72
N PHE A 155 -2.72 13.77 -14.04
CA PHE A 155 -3.73 12.90 -13.46
C PHE A 155 -4.49 12.08 -14.51
N LEU A 156 -4.98 12.75 -15.57
CA LEU A 156 -5.70 12.07 -16.64
C LEU A 156 -4.79 11.10 -17.41
N SER A 157 -3.52 11.46 -17.58
CA SER A 157 -2.53 10.59 -18.21
C SER A 157 -2.27 9.33 -17.40
N GLN A 158 -2.09 9.45 -16.08
CA GLN A 158 -1.92 8.32 -15.17
C GLN A 158 -3.12 7.39 -15.19
N ILE A 159 -4.34 7.93 -14.96
CA ILE A 159 -5.56 7.12 -14.93
C ILE A 159 -5.79 6.40 -16.26
N THR A 160 -5.54 7.06 -17.39
CA THR A 160 -5.74 6.44 -18.71
C THR A 160 -4.73 5.31 -18.95
N ALA A 161 -3.47 5.51 -18.56
CA ALA A 161 -2.43 4.48 -18.65
C ALA A 161 -2.78 3.26 -17.80
N ASP A 162 -3.08 3.48 -16.52
CA ASP A 162 -3.44 2.43 -15.57
C ASP A 162 -4.66 1.64 -16.06
N PHE A 163 -5.72 2.33 -16.45
CA PHE A 163 -6.94 1.69 -16.94
C PHE A 163 -6.72 0.86 -18.21
N LEU A 164 -5.89 1.35 -19.15
CA LEU A 164 -5.61 0.63 -20.39
C LEU A 164 -4.79 -0.63 -20.15
N ILE A 165 -3.75 -0.54 -19.30
CA ILE A 165 -2.96 -1.72 -18.90
C ILE A 165 -3.86 -2.72 -18.18
N ASP A 166 -4.73 -2.26 -17.27
CA ASP A 166 -5.62 -3.16 -16.53
C ASP A 166 -6.68 -3.83 -17.42
N ILE A 167 -7.15 -3.18 -18.49
CA ILE A 167 -8.01 -3.88 -19.48
C ILE A 167 -7.26 -5.08 -20.08
N GLY A 168 -5.99 -4.89 -20.48
CA GLY A 168 -5.16 -5.96 -21.03
C GLY A 168 -4.88 -7.04 -20.00
N ASP A 169 -4.42 -6.64 -18.81
CA ASP A 169 -4.11 -7.53 -17.69
C ASP A 169 -5.33 -8.38 -17.29
N LYS A 170 -6.51 -7.76 -17.14
CA LYS A 170 -7.73 -8.46 -16.74
C LYS A 170 -8.30 -9.34 -17.85
N THR A 171 -8.04 -8.99 -19.11
CA THR A 171 -8.32 -9.89 -20.25
C THR A 171 -7.47 -11.16 -20.15
N ILE A 172 -6.15 -11.01 -19.99
CA ILE A 172 -5.23 -12.15 -19.85
C ILE A 172 -5.61 -12.98 -18.61
N THR A 173 -5.92 -12.32 -17.50
CA THR A 173 -6.32 -12.96 -16.23
C THR A 173 -7.55 -13.84 -16.40
N VAL A 174 -8.63 -13.31 -17.00
CA VAL A 174 -9.88 -14.06 -17.18
C VAL A 174 -9.68 -15.22 -18.17
N ILE A 175 -8.91 -15.01 -19.24
CA ILE A 175 -8.60 -16.07 -20.21
C ILE A 175 -7.77 -17.18 -19.56
N ALA A 176 -6.71 -16.83 -18.83
CA ALA A 176 -5.86 -17.79 -18.13
C ALA A 176 -6.66 -18.61 -17.11
N ALA A 177 -7.52 -17.96 -16.33
CA ALA A 177 -8.41 -18.66 -15.41
C ALA A 177 -9.42 -19.57 -16.13
N ALA A 178 -9.99 -19.13 -17.26
CA ALA A 178 -10.90 -19.94 -18.05
C ALA A 178 -10.22 -21.16 -18.69
N LEU A 179 -8.98 -21.00 -19.18
CA LEU A 179 -8.17 -22.10 -19.69
C LEU A 179 -7.80 -23.10 -18.59
N ALA A 180 -7.43 -22.62 -17.41
CA ALA A 180 -7.19 -23.48 -16.26
C ALA A 180 -8.44 -24.31 -15.90
N LEU A 181 -9.63 -23.69 -15.89
CA LEU A 181 -10.89 -24.40 -15.68
C LEU A 181 -11.22 -25.42 -16.78
N TRP A 182 -10.78 -25.17 -18.02
CA TRP A 182 -10.99 -26.09 -19.13
C TRP A 182 -10.05 -27.30 -19.11
N ILE A 183 -8.83 -27.12 -18.61
CA ILE A 183 -7.81 -28.17 -18.50
C ILE A 183 -8.08 -29.09 -17.30
N VAL A 184 -8.56 -28.54 -16.19
CA VAL A 184 -8.80 -29.30 -14.96
C VAL A 184 -10.06 -30.17 -15.09
N PRO A 185 -10.00 -31.49 -14.81
CA PRO A 185 -11.16 -32.36 -14.89
C PRO A 185 -12.32 -31.91 -13.99
N ASP A 186 -13.55 -32.03 -14.49
CA ASP A 186 -14.77 -31.68 -13.74
C ASP A 186 -14.86 -32.38 -12.37
N SER A 187 -14.32 -33.59 -12.24
CA SER A 187 -14.28 -34.33 -10.97
C SER A 187 -13.42 -33.63 -9.90
N VAL A 188 -12.29 -33.03 -10.30
CA VAL A 188 -11.42 -32.27 -9.40
C VAL A 188 -12.09 -30.96 -9.02
N ILE A 189 -12.69 -30.27 -9.99
CA ILE A 189 -13.43 -29.02 -9.75
C ILE A 189 -14.57 -29.31 -8.77
N GLN A 190 -15.39 -30.34 -9.00
CA GLN A 190 -16.52 -30.72 -8.13
C GLN A 190 -16.09 -31.07 -6.71
N ASN A 191 -14.92 -31.69 -6.52
CA ASN A 191 -14.36 -31.93 -5.19
C ASN A 191 -13.91 -30.61 -4.52
N LEU A 192 -13.42 -29.64 -5.28
CA LEU A 192 -13.02 -28.31 -4.79
C LEU A 192 -14.20 -27.34 -4.67
N LEU A 193 -15.38 -27.70 -5.18
CA LEU A 193 -16.58 -26.89 -5.03
C LEU A 193 -17.00 -26.93 -3.56
N ILE A 194 -16.71 -25.85 -2.85
CA ILE A 194 -17.18 -25.65 -1.47
C ILE A 194 -18.71 -25.39 -1.50
N HIS A 195 -19.48 -26.46 -1.69
CA HIS A 195 -20.95 -26.47 -1.81
C HIS A 195 -21.66 -25.93 -0.57
N GLY A 196 -20.99 -25.93 0.59
CA GLY A 196 -21.55 -25.37 1.82
C GLY A 196 -21.69 -23.85 1.84
N TRP A 197 -21.00 -23.14 0.93
CA TRP A 197 -20.90 -21.67 0.96
C TRP A 197 -21.19 -20.99 -0.37
N ARG A 198 -21.13 -21.70 -1.51
CA ARG A 198 -21.91 -21.30 -2.68
C ARG A 198 -23.38 -21.35 -2.27
N GLN A 199 -24.03 -20.19 -2.15
CA GLN A 199 -25.47 -20.13 -1.89
C GLN A 199 -26.21 -20.84 -3.04
N LYS A 200 -26.46 -22.15 -2.90
CA LYS A 200 -27.45 -22.84 -3.72
C LYS A 200 -28.76 -22.07 -3.53
N PRO A 201 -29.43 -21.59 -4.60
CA PRO A 201 -30.77 -21.05 -4.43
C PRO A 201 -31.62 -22.16 -3.80
N LEU A 202 -32.19 -21.87 -2.63
CA LEU A 202 -32.99 -22.82 -1.86
C LEU A 202 -34.20 -23.23 -2.70
N ASP A 203 -34.48 -24.54 -2.78
CA ASP A 203 -35.72 -25.01 -3.39
C ASP A 203 -36.92 -24.50 -2.58
N LYS A 204 -38.06 -24.22 -3.25
CA LYS A 204 -39.25 -23.65 -2.59
C LYS A 204 -39.74 -24.52 -1.43
N LYS A 205 -39.50 -25.83 -1.49
CA LYS A 205 -39.81 -26.79 -0.42
C LYS A 205 -38.85 -26.67 0.77
N GLU A 206 -37.53 -26.58 0.52
CA GLU A 206 -36.52 -26.39 1.58
C GLU A 206 -36.70 -25.05 2.32
N LEU A 207 -37.12 -23.99 1.61
CA LEU A 207 -37.47 -22.69 2.20
C LEU A 207 -38.65 -22.80 3.19
N HIS A 208 -39.61 -23.67 2.90
CA HIS A 208 -40.76 -23.92 3.76
C HIS A 208 -40.37 -24.68 5.04
N ASP A 209 -39.44 -25.63 4.93
CA ASP A 209 -38.95 -26.43 6.06
C ASP A 209 -37.97 -25.67 6.98
N ILE A 210 -37.13 -24.80 6.41
CA ILE A 210 -36.21 -23.93 7.17
C ILE A 210 -36.99 -22.91 8.02
N ASN A 211 -38.12 -22.41 7.53
CA ASN A 211 -38.99 -21.53 8.31
C ASN A 211 -39.60 -22.21 9.55
N ARG A 212 -39.65 -23.56 9.57
CA ARG A 212 -40.13 -24.34 10.72
C ARG A 212 -39.03 -24.68 11.74
N THR A 213 -37.74 -24.57 11.39
CA THR A 213 -36.64 -24.94 12.30
C THR A 213 -35.82 -23.73 12.74
N LYS A 214 -36.00 -23.29 14.00
CA LYS A 214 -35.18 -22.27 14.66
C LYS A 214 -33.78 -22.80 15.03
N VAL A 215 -32.92 -23.05 14.02
CA VAL A 215 -31.52 -23.49 14.26
C VAL A 215 -30.48 -22.51 13.69
N ARG A 216 -30.90 -21.42 13.02
CA ARG A 216 -29.97 -20.38 12.53
C ARG A 216 -29.80 -19.25 13.55
N GLN A 217 -28.65 -19.20 14.22
CA GLN A 217 -28.31 -18.11 15.14
C GLN A 217 -27.96 -16.78 14.43
N ILE A 218 -27.50 -16.80 13.18
CA ILE A 218 -27.13 -15.57 12.44
C ILE A 218 -27.64 -15.66 10.99
N SER A 219 -28.32 -14.60 10.54
CA SER A 219 -28.88 -14.51 9.19
C SER A 219 -27.77 -14.36 8.14
N LEU A 220 -28.05 -14.82 6.92
CA LEU A 220 -27.15 -14.67 5.75
C LEU A 220 -26.86 -13.20 5.42
N ARG A 221 -27.85 -12.32 5.66
CA ARG A 221 -27.69 -10.87 5.54
C ARG A 221 -26.68 -10.34 6.56
N SER A 222 -26.75 -10.81 7.80
CA SER A 222 -25.81 -10.41 8.87
C SER A 222 -24.38 -10.87 8.59
N LYS A 223 -24.18 -12.04 7.96
CA LYS A 223 -22.84 -12.48 7.51
C LYS A 223 -22.26 -11.61 6.39
N LEU A 224 -23.10 -11.23 5.42
CA LEU A 224 -22.69 -10.32 4.34
C LEU A 224 -22.38 -8.92 4.86
N VAL A 225 -23.22 -8.40 5.76
CA VAL A 225 -22.97 -7.12 6.43
C VAL A 225 -21.69 -7.17 7.24
N LEU A 226 -21.46 -8.24 8.02
CA LEU A 226 -20.21 -8.40 8.78
C LEU A 226 -18.97 -8.44 7.88
N LEU A 227 -19.04 -9.14 6.75
CA LEU A 227 -17.92 -9.25 5.81
C LEU A 227 -17.64 -7.92 5.10
N ILE A 228 -18.69 -7.19 4.68
CA ILE A 228 -18.56 -5.84 4.12
C ILE A 228 -18.04 -4.87 5.19
N SER A 229 -18.52 -4.96 6.43
CA SER A 229 -18.04 -4.14 7.54
C SER A 229 -16.56 -4.38 7.81
N VAL A 230 -16.10 -5.64 7.85
CA VAL A 230 -14.67 -5.96 8.00
C VAL A 230 -13.84 -5.43 6.83
N ALA A 231 -14.33 -5.56 5.60
CA ALA A 231 -13.65 -5.00 4.42
C ALA A 231 -13.57 -3.46 4.48
N VAL A 232 -14.65 -2.78 4.86
CA VAL A 232 -14.68 -1.31 5.03
C VAL A 232 -13.79 -0.86 6.18
N THR A 233 -13.75 -1.59 7.29
CA THR A 233 -12.83 -1.31 8.40
C THR A 233 -11.37 -1.49 7.98
N MET A 234 -11.06 -2.53 7.20
CA MET A 234 -9.73 -2.70 6.62
C MET A 234 -9.38 -1.55 5.69
N ILE A 235 -10.29 -1.14 4.81
CA ILE A 235 -10.11 0.04 3.94
C ILE A 235 -9.80 1.27 4.78
N ALA A 236 -10.61 1.56 5.80
CA ALA A 236 -10.42 2.70 6.67
C ALA A 236 -9.07 2.67 7.40
N ALA A 237 -8.68 1.51 7.94
CA ALA A 237 -7.40 1.34 8.62
C ALA A 237 -6.21 1.58 7.66
N VAL A 238 -6.30 1.04 6.44
CA VAL A 238 -5.30 1.25 5.40
C VAL A 238 -5.25 2.72 4.97
N SER A 239 -6.39 3.36 4.73
CA SER A 239 -6.46 4.79 4.38
C SER A 239 -5.90 5.69 5.48
N ILE A 240 -6.14 5.37 6.75
CA ILE A 240 -5.55 6.09 7.90
C ILE A 240 -4.03 5.89 7.92
N ALA A 241 -3.55 4.66 7.73
CA ALA A 241 -2.13 4.38 7.70
C ALA A 241 -1.41 5.12 6.54
N ILE A 242 -2.03 5.14 5.36
CA ILE A 242 -1.57 5.92 4.20
C ILE A 242 -1.54 7.40 4.53
N GLY A 243 -2.66 7.95 5.01
CA GLY A 243 -2.77 9.36 5.37
C GLY A 243 -1.72 9.78 6.40
N TYR A 244 -1.46 8.93 7.39
CA TYR A 244 -0.40 9.17 8.38
C TYR A 244 1.01 9.11 7.78
N SER A 245 1.31 8.10 6.95
CA SER A 245 2.63 7.97 6.32
C SER A 245 2.93 9.14 5.41
N LEU A 246 1.97 9.50 4.54
CA LEU A 246 2.09 10.62 3.63
C LEU A 246 2.20 11.95 4.39
N TYR A 247 1.35 12.17 5.39
CA TYR A 247 1.42 13.36 6.24
C TYR A 247 2.78 13.47 6.92
N ARG A 248 3.31 12.38 7.48
CA ARG A 248 4.63 12.36 8.12
C ARG A 248 5.75 12.69 7.14
N GLU A 249 5.75 12.07 5.97
CA GLU A 249 6.81 12.26 4.97
C GLU A 249 6.79 13.69 4.39
N THR A 250 5.61 14.20 4.01
CA THR A 250 5.44 15.58 3.56
C THR A 250 5.81 16.57 4.66
N THR A 251 5.39 16.34 5.90
CA THR A 251 5.71 17.23 7.03
C THR A 251 7.22 17.27 7.29
N ILE A 252 7.90 16.12 7.28
CA ILE A 252 9.37 16.06 7.41
C ILE A 252 10.04 16.80 6.26
N GLN A 253 9.57 16.60 5.03
CA GLN A 253 10.12 17.27 3.85
C GLN A 253 9.93 18.78 3.91
N ASP A 254 8.72 19.27 4.18
CA ASP A 254 8.40 20.69 4.26
C ASP A 254 9.24 21.40 5.32
N HIS A 255 9.36 20.80 6.52
CA HIS A 255 10.22 21.36 7.58
C HIS A 255 11.72 21.27 7.24
N SER A 256 12.15 20.23 6.54
CA SER A 256 13.54 20.11 6.08
C SER A 256 13.88 21.15 5.01
N GLU A 257 12.98 21.40 4.07
CA GLU A 257 13.14 22.43 3.04
C GLU A 257 13.12 23.83 3.66
N PHE A 258 12.22 24.07 4.61
CA PHE A 258 12.19 25.29 5.41
C PHE A 258 13.53 25.52 6.13
N ALA A 259 14.03 24.52 6.87
CA ALA A 259 15.31 24.61 7.59
C ALA A 259 16.49 24.87 6.64
N LYS A 260 16.56 24.18 5.50
CA LYS A 260 17.58 24.43 4.47
C LYS A 260 17.51 25.86 3.92
N GLY A 261 16.31 26.40 3.74
CA GLY A 261 16.09 27.79 3.33
C GLY A 261 16.68 28.78 4.34
N ILE A 262 16.42 28.58 5.63
CA ILE A 262 16.95 29.41 6.71
C ILE A 262 18.48 29.31 6.79
N VAL A 263 19.05 28.10 6.76
CA VAL A 263 20.51 27.89 6.78
C VAL A 263 21.18 28.60 5.60
N LYS A 264 20.58 28.53 4.40
CA LYS A 264 21.10 29.22 3.23
C LYS A 264 21.10 30.75 3.40
N TYR A 265 20.04 31.31 3.97
CA TYR A 265 19.96 32.74 4.28
C TYR A 265 20.99 33.15 5.34
N GLN A 266 21.12 32.39 6.43
CA GLN A 266 22.06 32.70 7.52
C GLN A 266 23.53 32.57 7.12
N LYS A 267 23.84 31.63 6.21
CA LYS A 267 25.19 31.48 5.68
C LYS A 267 25.71 32.78 5.05
N ASP A 268 24.84 33.55 4.39
CA ASP A 268 25.22 34.81 3.75
C ASP A 268 25.42 35.96 4.76
N CYS A 269 24.92 35.80 6.00
CA CYS A 269 25.12 36.76 7.10
C CYS A 269 26.46 36.57 7.82
N ILE A 270 27.12 35.42 7.67
CA ILE A 270 28.36 35.08 8.39
C ILE A 270 29.54 35.19 7.44
N ASP A 271 30.46 36.12 7.74
CA ASP A 271 31.73 36.23 7.02
C ASP A 271 32.66 35.04 7.37
N PRO A 272 33.01 34.17 6.40
CA PRO A 272 33.87 33.01 6.65
C PRO A 272 35.26 33.38 7.16
N ASP A 273 35.81 34.53 6.74
CA ASP A 273 37.15 34.96 7.12
C ASP A 273 37.22 35.44 8.57
N MET A 274 36.05 35.77 9.15
CA MET A 274 35.93 36.23 10.53
C MET A 274 35.73 35.09 11.53
N VAL A 275 35.46 33.86 11.09
CA VAL A 275 35.12 32.73 11.99
C VAL A 275 36.24 32.44 13.00
N ASP A 276 37.50 32.38 12.57
CA ASP A 276 38.62 32.16 13.50
C ASP A 276 38.79 33.35 14.46
N THR A 277 38.50 34.57 14.01
CA THR A 277 38.49 35.78 14.84
C THR A 277 37.36 35.72 15.89
N TYR A 278 36.18 35.23 15.51
CA TYR A 278 35.05 35.01 16.41
C TYR A 278 35.36 33.96 17.48
N LEU A 279 36.05 32.89 17.13
CA LEU A 279 36.48 31.90 18.12
C LEU A 279 37.52 32.45 19.12
N LEU A 280 38.47 33.26 18.64
CA LEU A 280 39.56 33.77 19.46
C LEU A 280 39.15 34.94 20.36
N LEU A 281 38.41 35.91 19.81
CA LEU A 281 37.98 37.12 20.53
C LEU A 281 36.56 37.02 21.10
N LYS A 282 35.80 35.96 20.76
CA LYS A 282 34.43 35.72 21.25
C LYS A 282 33.54 36.94 20.98
N ARG A 283 32.67 37.30 21.93
CA ARG A 283 31.79 38.49 21.87
C ARG A 283 32.52 39.84 21.78
N ALA A 284 33.85 39.87 21.91
CA ALA A 284 34.65 41.09 21.72
C ALA A 284 35.14 41.25 20.26
N ALA A 285 34.94 40.25 19.40
CA ALA A 285 35.31 40.34 18.00
C ALA A 285 34.48 41.42 17.27
N PRO A 286 35.09 42.19 16.35
CA PRO A 286 34.36 43.16 15.52
C PRO A 286 33.28 42.47 14.70
N GLY A 287 32.06 43.01 14.65
CA GLY A 287 30.95 42.45 13.86
C GLY A 287 30.21 41.27 14.51
N TYR A 288 30.73 40.70 15.61
CA TYR A 288 30.16 39.50 16.22
C TYR A 288 28.74 39.73 16.75
N LYS A 289 28.53 40.84 17.46
CA LYS A 289 27.22 41.14 18.08
C LYS A 289 26.14 41.41 17.03
N GLU A 290 26.51 42.02 15.91
CA GLU A 290 25.62 42.27 14.79
C GLU A 290 25.14 40.97 14.16
N VAL A 291 26.05 40.00 13.96
CA VAL A 291 25.72 38.67 13.43
C VAL A 291 24.92 37.85 14.44
N GLU A 292 25.32 37.86 15.72
CA GLU A 292 24.59 37.19 16.82
C GLU A 292 23.15 37.69 16.92
N GLU A 293 22.92 39.00 16.78
CA GLU A 293 21.58 39.59 16.81
C GLU A 293 20.75 39.22 15.57
N GLN A 294 21.35 39.15 14.36
CA GLN A 294 20.64 38.71 13.16
C GLN A 294 20.19 37.25 13.25
N LEU A 295 21.06 36.38 13.76
CA LEU A 295 20.75 34.98 14.05
C LEU A 295 19.61 34.90 15.07
N ARG A 296 19.72 35.64 16.18
CA ARG A 296 18.70 35.69 17.24
C ARG A 296 17.34 36.14 16.70
N LEU A 297 17.29 37.23 15.93
CA LEU A 297 16.05 37.73 15.34
C LEU A 297 15.39 36.70 14.42
N THR A 298 16.19 35.93 13.67
CA THR A 298 15.66 34.88 12.81
C THR A 298 15.15 33.70 13.63
N PHE A 299 15.91 33.29 14.64
CA PHE A 299 15.54 32.21 15.56
C PHE A 299 14.20 32.48 16.25
N ILE A 300 14.03 33.65 16.86
CA ILE A 300 12.78 34.01 17.56
C ILE A 300 11.61 34.29 16.60
N SER A 301 11.87 34.54 15.31
CA SER A 301 10.83 34.82 14.32
C SER A 301 10.09 33.58 13.84
N SER A 302 10.58 32.38 14.14
CA SER A 302 9.99 31.13 13.67
C SER A 302 9.83 30.11 14.79
N GLU A 303 8.58 29.74 15.05
CA GLU A 303 8.22 28.64 15.97
C GLU A 303 8.65 27.26 15.46
N ASN A 304 9.05 27.16 14.17
CA ASN A 304 9.47 25.91 13.54
C ASN A 304 10.97 25.62 13.71
N ILE A 305 11.72 26.51 14.37
CA ILE A 305 13.17 26.32 14.61
C ILE A 305 13.36 25.97 16.09
N GLN A 306 13.76 24.74 16.36
CA GLN A 306 14.03 24.29 17.72
C GLN A 306 15.44 24.71 18.20
N PHE A 307 16.43 24.67 17.31
CA PHE A 307 17.82 25.02 17.61
C PHE A 307 18.41 25.82 16.46
N MET A 308 19.27 26.79 16.80
CA MET A 308 20.06 27.54 15.84
C MET A 308 21.48 27.71 16.38
N TYR A 309 22.44 27.10 15.69
CA TYR A 309 23.84 27.11 16.08
C TYR A 309 24.75 27.11 14.86
N VAL A 310 25.98 27.56 15.06
CA VAL A 310 27.06 27.60 14.08
C VAL A 310 28.31 27.07 14.76
N TYR A 311 28.81 25.94 14.29
CA TYR A 311 30.01 25.29 14.81
C TYR A 311 31.08 25.19 13.74
N GLN A 312 32.35 25.33 14.14
CA GLN A 312 33.49 24.99 13.30
C GLN A 312 34.00 23.61 13.71
N ILE A 313 33.95 22.66 12.78
CA ILE A 313 34.40 21.29 12.98
C ILE A 313 35.93 21.27 12.86
N LYS A 314 36.64 20.86 13.92
CA LYS A 314 38.10 20.70 13.97
C LYS A 314 38.46 19.31 14.50
N GLU A 315 39.74 18.93 14.43
CA GLU A 315 40.21 17.59 14.82
C GLU A 315 39.98 17.27 16.32
N ASP A 316 39.91 18.31 17.15
CA ASP A 316 39.76 18.27 18.61
C ASP A 316 38.30 18.41 19.08
N GLY A 317 37.36 18.68 18.17
CA GLY A 317 35.92 18.75 18.46
C GLY A 317 35.18 19.79 17.62
N CYS A 318 33.93 20.05 18.02
CA CYS A 318 33.09 21.11 17.48
C CYS A 318 33.31 22.40 18.27
N HIS A 319 33.88 23.42 17.63
CA HIS A 319 34.12 24.73 18.24
C HIS A 319 32.88 25.60 18.09
N VAL A 320 32.36 26.10 19.21
CA VAL A 320 31.13 26.91 19.23
C VAL A 320 31.42 28.32 18.69
N VAL A 321 30.84 28.67 17.55
CA VAL A 321 30.93 30.03 16.98
C VAL A 321 29.73 30.86 17.42
N PHE A 322 28.52 30.35 17.20
CA PHE A 322 27.26 30.91 17.66
C PHE A 322 26.36 29.79 18.19
N ASP A 323 25.64 30.03 19.28
CA ASP A 323 24.64 29.11 19.83
C ASP A 323 23.53 29.93 20.48
N MET A 324 22.27 29.61 20.18
CA MET A 324 21.10 30.38 20.63
C MET A 324 20.45 29.71 21.82
N ASP A 325 20.13 30.49 22.85
CA ASP A 325 19.39 30.01 24.01
C ASP A 325 17.99 29.55 23.60
N THR A 326 17.59 28.37 24.05
CA THR A 326 16.21 27.86 23.92
C THR A 326 15.53 27.90 25.29
N GLU A 327 14.21 27.67 25.35
CA GLU A 327 13.50 27.62 26.64
C GLU A 327 13.99 26.49 27.56
N GLU A 328 14.46 25.38 26.97
CA GLU A 328 14.86 24.16 27.70
C GLU A 328 16.38 23.99 27.82
N VAL A 329 17.15 24.50 26.85
CA VAL A 329 18.60 24.30 26.73
C VAL A 329 19.29 25.66 26.62
N LYS A 330 20.23 25.89 27.55
CA LYS A 330 21.08 27.07 27.57
C LYS A 330 22.19 26.93 26.52
N ALA A 331 22.44 28.00 25.76
CA ALA A 331 23.48 28.09 24.77
C ALA A 331 24.87 27.90 25.38
N ASN A 332 25.75 27.27 24.60
CA ASN A 332 27.17 27.23 24.90
C ASN A 332 27.82 28.58 24.64
N GLU A 333 28.79 28.92 25.47
CA GLU A 333 29.55 30.16 25.26
C GLU A 333 30.45 30.05 24.03
N PRO A 334 30.66 31.14 23.27
CA PRO A 334 31.54 31.13 22.10
C PRO A 334 32.98 30.72 22.47
N GLY A 335 33.57 29.91 21.61
CA GLY A 335 34.90 29.32 21.79
C GLY A 335 34.96 28.12 22.74
N VAL A 336 33.82 27.62 23.25
CA VAL A 336 33.78 26.30 23.89
C VAL A 336 34.01 25.22 22.85
N VAL A 337 34.79 24.19 23.20
CA VAL A 337 34.99 23.01 22.36
C VAL A 337 34.14 21.88 22.90
N ILE A 338 33.21 21.39 22.07
CA ILE A 338 32.40 20.22 22.36
C ILE A 338 33.12 19.02 21.76
N SER A 339 33.64 18.13 22.61
CA SER A 339 34.30 16.90 22.16
C SER A 339 33.32 16.01 21.41
N TYR A 340 33.83 15.28 20.41
CA TYR A 340 33.04 14.24 19.76
C TYR A 340 32.64 13.19 20.80
N PRO A 341 31.41 12.66 20.73
CA PRO A 341 31.06 11.43 21.42
C PRO A 341 32.08 10.33 21.08
N ASP A 342 32.47 9.51 22.07
CA ASP A 342 33.49 8.44 21.93
C ASP A 342 33.15 7.42 20.82
N ASP A 343 31.92 7.43 20.33
CA ASP A 343 31.31 6.56 19.32
C ASP A 343 31.39 7.09 17.87
N ILE A 344 31.94 8.29 17.64
CA ILE A 344 32.27 8.77 16.29
C ILE A 344 33.74 8.42 16.00
N GLU A 345 34.00 7.17 15.60
CA GLU A 345 35.29 6.81 15.01
C GLU A 345 35.54 7.62 13.72
N LYS A 346 36.74 8.22 13.64
CA LYS A 346 37.17 9.14 12.57
C LYS A 346 37.16 8.53 11.17
#